data_AF-A0A920C3A2-F1
#
_entry.id   AF-A0A920C3A2-F1
#
_cell.length_a   1.000
_cell.length_b   1.000
_cell.length_c   1.000
_cell.angle_alpha   90.00
_cell.angle_beta   90.00
_cell.angle_gamma   90.00
#
_symmetry.space_group_name_H-M   'P 1'
#
loop_
_entity.id
_entity.type
_entity.pdbx_description
1 polymer ?
#
loop_
_entity_poly.entity_id
_entity_poly.type
_entity_poly.pdbx_seq_one_letter_code
_entity_poly.pdbx_strand_id
1 'polypeptide(L)'
;MLSINELLMLLREKGTFKVSDVEMAVLETNGDLSIMLKTNQQPVTPQTLGIPLEQEHGTTTLIMDGEIMEKSLDNLGCSEEWLKGEIKKQGVRAIEDVFLAQIDSLGTMYVDLYEDQFTKPVTEERSLLATTLKKIQADLEGKSQNTDNPEVKKLYAMQALELKKALDTILPYLK
;
A
#
# COMPACT_ATOMS: atom_id res chain seq x y z
N MET A 1 39.31 26.91 -1.48
CA MET A 1 38.53 27.58 -2.55
C MET A 1 37.74 26.49 -3.24
N LEU A 2 36.41 26.59 -3.27
CA LEU A 2 35.58 25.61 -3.97
C LEU A 2 35.85 25.73 -5.47
N SER A 3 36.21 24.63 -6.12
CA SER A 3 36.39 24.56 -7.57
C SER A 3 35.02 24.48 -8.27
N ILE A 4 34.98 24.87 -9.54
CA ILE A 4 33.76 24.74 -10.35
C ILE A 4 33.29 23.29 -10.45
N ASN A 5 34.22 22.33 -10.49
CA ASN A 5 33.88 20.91 -10.56
C ASN A 5 33.22 20.41 -9.28
N GLU A 6 33.69 20.86 -8.12
CA GLU A 6 33.07 20.55 -6.83
C GLU A 6 31.68 21.18 -6.72
N LEU A 7 31.50 22.45 -7.15
CA LEU A 7 30.18 23.07 -7.19
C LEU A 7 29.21 22.28 -8.09
N LEU A 8 29.64 21.89 -9.29
CA LEU A 8 28.82 21.09 -10.21
C LEU A 8 28.52 19.69 -9.65
N MET A 9 29.42 19.11 -8.87
CA MET A 9 29.18 17.85 -8.18
C MET A 9 28.10 18.01 -7.11
N LEU A 10 28.22 19.01 -6.23
CA LEU A 10 27.25 19.32 -5.19
C LEU A 10 25.86 19.64 -5.77
N LEU A 11 25.79 20.38 -6.88
CA LEU A 11 24.52 20.63 -7.58
C LEU A 11 23.86 19.31 -8.04
N ARG A 12 24.65 18.37 -8.59
CA ARG A 12 24.14 17.06 -9.03
C ARG A 12 23.70 16.17 -7.87
N GLU A 13 24.40 16.21 -6.74
CA GLU A 13 23.98 15.52 -5.51
C GLU A 13 22.61 15.99 -5.02
N LYS A 14 22.30 17.28 -5.23
CA LYS A 14 20.97 17.86 -4.95
C LYS A 14 19.99 17.72 -6.13
N GLY A 15 20.30 16.89 -7.12
CA GLY A 15 19.43 16.59 -8.26
C GLY A 15 19.40 17.65 -9.37
N THR A 16 20.26 18.67 -9.32
CA THR A 16 20.28 19.78 -10.30
C THR A 16 21.48 19.67 -11.25
N PHE A 17 21.22 19.36 -12.52
CA PHE A 17 22.29 19.17 -13.50
C PHE A 17 22.62 20.44 -14.31
N LYS A 18 21.66 21.36 -14.42
CA LYS A 18 21.83 22.60 -15.17
C LYS A 18 21.94 23.76 -14.20
N VAL A 19 23.06 24.45 -14.25
CA VAL A 19 23.29 25.68 -13.47
C VAL A 19 22.25 26.76 -13.83
N SER A 20 21.74 26.75 -15.07
CA SER A 20 20.70 27.67 -15.52
C SER A 20 19.37 27.55 -14.78
N ASP A 21 19.12 26.44 -14.09
CA ASP A 21 17.86 26.15 -13.41
C ASP A 21 17.88 26.67 -11.96
N VAL A 22 19.06 27.06 -11.47
CA VAL A 22 19.30 27.59 -10.13
C VAL A 22 19.05 29.09 -10.12
N GLU A 23 18.25 29.55 -9.14
CA GLU A 23 18.09 30.96 -8.82
C GLU A 23 19.14 31.39 -7.78
N MET A 24 19.34 30.57 -6.75
CA MET A 24 20.31 30.83 -5.68
C MET A 24 20.92 29.53 -5.17
N ALA A 25 22.21 29.56 -4.84
CA ALA A 25 22.89 28.47 -4.16
C ALA A 25 23.75 29.03 -3.02
N VAL A 26 23.68 28.40 -1.85
CA VAL A 26 24.41 28.79 -0.64
C VAL A 26 25.21 27.59 -0.16
N LEU A 27 26.52 27.77 0.02
CA LEU A 27 27.38 26.78 0.65
C LEU A 27 27.38 27.03 2.16
N GLU A 28 26.81 26.08 2.90
CA GLU A 28 26.66 26.15 4.35
C GLU A 28 27.98 25.86 5.07
N THR A 29 28.06 26.19 6.36
CA THR A 29 29.29 26.03 7.17
C THR A 29 29.70 24.57 7.38
N ASN A 30 28.75 23.64 7.26
CA ASN A 30 29.00 22.21 7.32
C ASN A 30 29.46 21.60 5.98
N GLY A 31 29.55 22.41 4.92
CA GLY A 31 29.93 21.98 3.57
C GLY A 31 28.76 21.55 2.69
N ASP A 32 27.52 21.57 3.19
CA ASP A 32 26.34 21.27 2.38
C ASP A 32 25.98 22.42 1.43
N LEU A 33 25.41 22.05 0.28
CA LEU A 33 24.86 23.01 -0.66
C LEU A 33 23.34 23.12 -0.50
N SER A 34 22.85 24.31 -0.14
CA SER A 34 21.44 24.69 -0.20
C SER A 34 21.14 25.29 -1.57
N ILE A 35 20.08 24.85 -2.25
CA ILE A 35 19.73 25.31 -3.59
C ILE A 35 18.28 25.79 -3.61
N MET A 36 18.06 26.97 -4.20
CA MET A 36 16.75 27.45 -4.62
C MET A 36 16.68 27.41 -6.14
N LEU A 37 15.75 26.61 -6.66
CA LEU A 37 15.44 26.57 -8.09
C LEU A 37 14.63 27.79 -8.51
N LYS A 38 14.77 28.17 -9.78
CA LYS A 38 13.91 29.16 -10.42
C LYS A 38 12.45 28.76 -10.30
N THR A 39 11.55 29.73 -10.18
CA THR A 39 10.12 29.49 -9.92
C THR A 39 9.48 28.50 -10.91
N ASN A 40 9.84 28.57 -12.19
CA ASN A 40 9.33 27.66 -13.22
C ASN A 40 10.00 26.27 -13.26
N GLN A 41 11.00 26.04 -12.42
CA GLN A 41 11.69 24.75 -12.23
C GLN A 41 11.37 24.13 -10.86
N GLN A 42 10.63 24.81 -10.00
CA GLN A 42 10.23 24.27 -8.70
C GLN A 42 9.22 23.12 -8.89
N PRO A 43 9.26 22.08 -8.05
CA PRO A 43 8.27 21.01 -8.06
C PRO A 43 6.86 21.56 -7.86
N VAL A 44 5.88 20.95 -8.54
CA VAL A 44 4.47 21.28 -8.29
C VAL A 44 4.07 20.84 -6.89
N THR A 45 3.38 21.72 -6.18
CA THR A 45 2.75 21.38 -4.89
C THR A 45 1.25 21.17 -5.09
N PRO A 46 0.57 20.38 -4.23
CA PRO A 46 -0.89 20.28 -4.26
C PRO A 46 -1.58 21.66 -4.15
N GLN A 47 -0.98 22.59 -3.40
CA GLN A 47 -1.42 23.98 -3.30
C GLN A 47 -1.38 24.70 -4.66
N THR A 48 -0.31 24.52 -5.43
CA THR A 48 -0.18 25.06 -6.80
C THR A 48 -1.25 24.49 -7.75
N LEU A 49 -1.71 23.27 -7.51
CA LEU A 49 -2.74 22.59 -8.30
C LEU A 49 -4.17 22.86 -7.81
N GLY A 50 -4.35 23.58 -6.70
CA GLY A 50 -5.67 23.80 -6.10
C GLY A 50 -6.31 22.51 -5.55
N ILE A 51 -5.52 21.48 -5.26
CA ILE A 51 -6.00 20.22 -4.70
C ILE A 51 -6.22 20.44 -3.20
N PRO A 52 -7.44 20.29 -2.68
CA PRO A 52 -7.67 20.30 -1.24
C PRO A 52 -6.98 19.07 -0.63
N LEU A 53 -6.19 19.31 0.42
CA LEU A 53 -5.57 18.25 1.21
C LEU A 53 -6.23 18.21 2.58
N GLU A 54 -6.49 17.00 3.07
CA GLU A 54 -6.74 16.79 4.49
C GLU A 54 -5.42 17.00 5.25
N GLN A 55 -5.51 17.51 6.48
CA GLN A 55 -4.33 17.67 7.30
C GLN A 55 -3.86 16.29 7.74
N GLU A 56 -2.79 15.81 7.11
CA GLU A 56 -2.09 14.62 7.57
C GLU A 56 -1.24 15.01 8.78
N HIS A 57 -1.42 14.27 9.87
CA HIS A 57 -0.51 14.32 11.01
C HIS A 57 0.38 13.08 10.98
N GLY A 58 1.57 13.19 11.57
CA GLY A 58 2.48 12.05 11.67
C GLY A 58 1.80 10.86 12.36
N THR A 59 2.26 9.67 12.04
CA THR A 59 1.76 8.44 12.66
C THR A 59 2.05 8.41 14.16
N THR A 60 1.11 7.91 14.94
CA THR A 60 1.31 7.65 16.37
C THR A 60 1.57 6.17 16.59
N THR A 61 2.68 5.83 17.26
CA THR A 61 3.01 4.45 17.61
C THR A 61 2.22 3.98 18.82
N LEU A 62 1.50 2.88 18.66
CA LEU A 62 0.64 2.26 19.67
C LEU A 62 1.24 0.99 20.28
N ILE A 63 2.01 0.23 19.49
CA ILE A 63 2.77 -0.94 19.95
C ILE A 63 4.20 -0.80 19.42
N MET A 64 5.18 -1.05 20.27
CA MET A 64 6.59 -1.10 19.91
C MET A 64 7.22 -2.26 20.69
N ASP A 65 7.92 -3.13 19.97
CA ASP A 65 8.63 -4.28 20.54
C ASP A 65 7.75 -5.18 21.43
N GLY A 66 6.52 -5.45 20.99
CA GLY A 66 5.55 -6.25 21.76
C GLY A 66 4.96 -5.56 22.99
N GLU A 67 5.25 -4.28 23.23
CA GLU A 67 4.74 -3.51 24.35
C GLU A 67 3.79 -2.39 23.91
N ILE A 68 2.72 -2.18 24.68
CA ILE A 68 1.75 -1.12 24.43
C ILE A 68 2.31 0.22 24.86
N MET A 69 2.19 1.22 23.98
CA MET A 69 2.53 2.61 24.27
C MET A 69 1.33 3.29 24.97
N GLU A 70 1.17 3.08 26.28
CA GLU A 70 0.04 3.61 27.07
C GLU A 70 -0.19 5.11 26.88
N LYS A 71 0.89 5.91 26.92
CA LYS A 71 0.80 7.36 26.70
C LYS A 71 0.24 7.72 25.34
N SER A 72 0.56 6.92 24.31
CA SER A 72 0.04 7.13 22.95
C SER A 72 -1.45 6.83 22.88
N LEU A 73 -1.91 5.76 23.56
CA LEU A 73 -3.32 5.42 23.68
C LEU A 73 -4.10 6.52 24.40
N ASP A 74 -3.59 7.02 25.53
CA ASP A 74 -4.19 8.10 26.30
C ASP A 74 -4.33 9.38 25.47
N ASN A 75 -3.27 9.75 24.73
CA ASN A 75 -3.28 10.93 23.85
C ASN A 75 -4.31 10.81 22.72
N LEU A 76 -4.56 9.59 22.25
CA LEU A 76 -5.57 9.30 21.22
C LEU A 76 -6.97 9.05 21.79
N GLY A 77 -7.11 8.94 23.12
CA GLY A 77 -8.36 8.59 23.78
C GLY A 77 -8.84 7.17 23.45
N CYS A 78 -7.93 6.27 23.07
CA CYS A 78 -8.22 4.89 22.73
C CYS A 78 -7.94 3.98 23.92
N SER A 79 -8.71 2.90 24.07
CA SER A 79 -8.44 1.89 25.11
C SER A 79 -7.56 0.77 24.59
N GLU A 80 -6.94 0.03 25.51
CA GLU A 80 -6.19 -1.18 25.20
C GLU A 80 -7.08 -2.25 24.52
N GLU A 81 -8.35 -2.37 24.93
CA GLU A 81 -9.30 -3.29 24.31
C GLU A 81 -9.59 -2.92 22.86
N TRP A 82 -9.68 -1.63 22.55
CA TRP A 82 -9.83 -1.15 21.19
C TRP A 82 -8.62 -1.55 20.34
N LEU A 83 -7.39 -1.31 20.84
CA LEU A 83 -6.16 -1.68 20.15
C LEU A 83 -6.08 -3.19 19.89
N LYS A 84 -6.39 -4.01 20.90
CA LYS A 84 -6.49 -5.48 20.75
C LYS A 84 -7.52 -5.88 19.69
N GLY A 85 -8.64 -5.16 19.63
CA GLY A 85 -9.67 -5.35 18.61
C GLY A 85 -9.15 -5.08 17.20
N GLU A 86 -8.43 -3.96 17.01
CA GLU A 86 -7.90 -3.57 15.70
C GLU A 86 -6.82 -4.54 15.19
N ILE A 87 -5.84 -4.92 16.01
CA ILE A 87 -4.80 -5.87 15.57
C ILE A 87 -5.41 -7.26 15.28
N LYS A 88 -6.46 -7.65 16.01
CA LYS A 88 -7.15 -8.93 15.78
C LYS A 88 -7.91 -8.96 14.46
N LYS A 89 -8.44 -7.82 13.99
CA LYS A 89 -9.03 -7.73 12.63
C LYS A 89 -7.99 -7.99 11.54
N GLN A 90 -6.72 -7.72 11.83
CA GLN A 90 -5.60 -8.00 10.92
C GLN A 90 -5.02 -9.42 11.08
N GLY A 91 -5.67 -10.28 11.87
CA GLY A 91 -5.26 -11.68 12.06
C GLY A 91 -4.23 -11.91 13.16
N VAL A 92 -3.82 -10.85 13.88
CA VAL A 92 -2.86 -10.93 14.98
C VAL A 92 -3.54 -11.47 16.24
N ARG A 93 -2.86 -12.39 16.94
CA ARG A 93 -3.43 -13.09 18.10
C ARG A 93 -2.99 -12.50 19.44
N ALA A 94 -1.73 -12.09 19.52
CA ALA A 94 -1.10 -11.61 20.74
C ALA A 94 -0.36 -10.29 20.46
N ILE A 95 -0.27 -9.40 21.46
CA ILE A 95 0.41 -8.11 21.30
C ILE A 95 1.91 -8.32 21.20
N GLU A 96 2.41 -9.34 21.90
CA GLU A 96 3.80 -9.75 21.97
C GLU A 96 4.35 -10.19 20.60
N ASP A 97 3.46 -10.57 19.67
CA ASP A 97 3.83 -10.91 18.29
C ASP A 97 4.09 -9.66 17.41
N VAL A 98 3.66 -8.48 17.86
CA VAL A 98 3.71 -7.22 17.10
C VAL A 98 5.04 -6.50 17.35
N PHE A 99 5.83 -6.33 16.30
CA PHE A 99 7.03 -5.52 16.33
C PHE A 99 6.69 -4.02 16.36
N LEU A 100 5.75 -3.59 15.51
CA LEU A 100 5.36 -2.19 15.39
C LEU A 100 3.87 -2.09 15.03
N ALA A 101 3.10 -1.29 15.77
CA ALA A 101 1.78 -0.84 15.33
C ALA A 101 1.68 0.67 15.38
N GLN A 102 1.19 1.26 14.29
CA GLN A 102 1.03 2.70 14.14
C GLN A 102 -0.35 3.03 13.58
N ILE A 103 -0.88 4.18 13.97
CA ILE A 103 -2.10 4.75 13.40
C ILE A 103 -1.79 6.12 12.78
N ASP A 104 -2.30 6.33 11.57
CA ASP A 104 -2.24 7.65 10.91
C ASP A 104 -3.43 8.54 11.31
N SER A 105 -3.41 9.79 10.86
CA SER A 105 -4.49 10.75 11.13
C SER A 105 -5.82 10.40 10.45
N LEU A 106 -5.83 9.48 9.49
CA LEU A 106 -7.03 8.98 8.81
C LEU A 106 -7.64 7.79 9.54
N GLY A 107 -7.01 7.32 10.61
CA GLY A 107 -7.45 6.17 11.39
C GLY A 107 -7.01 4.83 10.79
N THR A 108 -6.12 4.83 9.80
CA THR A 108 -5.57 3.60 9.22
C THR A 108 -4.49 3.06 10.14
N MET A 109 -4.66 1.80 10.57
CA MET A 109 -3.68 1.11 11.39
C MET A 109 -2.76 0.24 10.55
N TYR A 110 -1.46 0.51 10.66
CA TYR A 110 -0.39 -0.36 10.18
C TYR A 110 0.09 -1.27 11.32
N VAL A 111 0.30 -2.55 11.04
CA VAL A 111 0.81 -3.54 12.01
C VAL A 111 1.89 -4.38 11.34
N ASP A 112 3.04 -4.47 11.99
CA ASP A 112 4.21 -5.25 11.62
C ASP A 112 4.51 -6.28 12.71
N LEU A 113 4.89 -7.50 12.32
CA LEU A 113 5.06 -8.63 13.24
C LEU A 113 6.55 -9.00 13.36
N TYR A 114 6.95 -9.55 14.51
CA TYR A 114 8.33 -10.02 14.73
C TYR A 114 8.71 -11.17 13.79
N GLU A 115 7.85 -12.17 13.77
CA GLU A 115 7.84 -13.14 12.69
C GLU A 115 6.72 -12.68 11.79
N ASP A 116 7.06 -12.13 10.62
CA ASP A 116 6.19 -12.21 9.48
C ASP A 116 5.74 -13.66 9.43
N GLN A 117 4.50 -13.94 9.84
CA GLN A 117 3.92 -15.22 9.54
C GLN A 117 3.88 -15.25 8.01
N PHE A 118 4.93 -15.78 7.39
CA PHE A 118 5.01 -16.23 6.00
C PHE A 118 4.05 -17.40 5.78
N THR A 119 2.90 -17.35 6.41
CA THR A 119 1.65 -17.87 5.96
C THR A 119 0.62 -16.75 6.13
N LYS A 120 0.54 -15.84 5.14
CA LYS A 120 -0.81 -15.67 4.56
C LYS A 120 -1.32 -17.10 4.35
N PRO A 121 -2.56 -17.47 4.69
CA PRO A 121 -3.06 -18.76 4.29
C PRO A 121 -3.26 -18.69 2.76
N VAL A 122 -2.15 -18.71 2.02
CA VAL A 122 -2.08 -18.84 0.57
C VAL A 122 -2.87 -20.09 0.18
N THR A 123 -2.90 -21.09 1.05
CA THR A 123 -3.74 -22.28 0.96
C THR A 123 -5.24 -21.99 1.10
N GLU A 124 -5.68 -21.13 2.02
CA GLU A 124 -7.12 -20.80 2.17
C GLU A 124 -7.61 -19.87 1.07
N GLU A 125 -6.85 -18.82 0.72
CA GLU A 125 -7.23 -17.90 -0.36
C GLU A 125 -7.25 -18.60 -1.73
N ARG A 126 -6.26 -19.45 -2.04
CA ARG A 126 -6.24 -20.20 -3.31
C ARG A 126 -7.32 -21.27 -3.36
N SER A 127 -7.60 -21.93 -2.24
CA SER A 127 -8.69 -22.91 -2.12
C SER A 127 -10.07 -22.23 -2.25
N LEU A 128 -10.26 -21.07 -1.61
CA LEU A 128 -11.49 -20.29 -1.70
C LEU A 128 -11.70 -19.74 -3.11
N LEU A 129 -10.63 -19.24 -3.75
CA LEU A 129 -10.65 -18.80 -5.14
C LEU A 129 -11.03 -19.97 -6.08
N ALA A 130 -10.42 -21.15 -5.91
CA ALA A 130 -10.75 -22.33 -6.70
C ALA A 130 -12.20 -22.76 -6.53
N THR A 131 -12.73 -22.71 -5.31
CA THR A 131 -14.12 -23.05 -5.01
C THR A 131 -15.09 -22.04 -5.63
N THR A 132 -14.77 -20.76 -5.53
CA THR A 132 -15.57 -19.67 -6.09
C THR A 132 -15.62 -19.74 -7.62
N LEU A 133 -14.47 -19.98 -8.27
CA LEU A 133 -14.41 -20.10 -9.72
C LEU A 133 -15.17 -21.34 -10.23
N LYS A 134 -15.10 -22.48 -9.52
CA LYS A 134 -15.90 -23.67 -9.84
C LYS A 134 -17.40 -23.40 -9.71
N LYS A 135 -17.81 -22.66 -8.67
CA LYS A 135 -19.21 -22.26 -8.48
C LYS A 135 -19.69 -21.38 -9.64
N ILE A 136 -18.91 -20.37 -10.03
CA ILE A 136 -19.24 -19.49 -11.17
C ILE A 136 -19.38 -20.30 -12.45
N GLN A 137 -18.48 -21.26 -12.70
CA GLN A 137 -18.56 -22.12 -13.89
C GLN A 137 -19.84 -22.97 -13.90
N ALA A 138 -20.22 -23.58 -12.77
CA ALA A 138 -21.46 -24.33 -12.65
C ALA A 138 -22.71 -23.44 -12.82
N ASP A 139 -22.69 -22.22 -12.27
CA ASP A 139 -23.77 -21.25 -12.41
C ASP A 139 -23.95 -20.81 -13.87
N LEU A 140 -22.86 -20.61 -14.62
CA LEU A 140 -22.90 -20.27 -16.05
C LEU A 140 -23.47 -21.43 -16.89
N GLU A 141 -23.10 -22.67 -16.58
CA GLU A 141 -23.69 -23.86 -17.23
C GLU A 141 -25.19 -23.98 -16.93
N GLY A 142 -25.59 -23.77 -15.68
CA GLY A 142 -26.99 -23.74 -15.27
C GLY A 142 -27.79 -22.65 -15.99
N LYS A 143 -27.25 -21.43 -16.09
CA LYS A 143 -27.88 -20.32 -16.82
C LYS A 143 -28.01 -20.59 -18.33
N SER A 144 -27.03 -21.26 -18.94
CA SER A 144 -27.13 -21.71 -20.34
C SER A 144 -28.29 -22.69 -20.54
N GLN A 145 -28.53 -23.62 -19.61
CA GLN A 145 -29.62 -24.59 -19.74
C GLN A 145 -31.01 -23.98 -19.49
N ASN A 146 -31.09 -22.96 -18.64
CA ASN A 146 -32.35 -22.35 -18.19
C ASN A 146 -32.77 -21.10 -18.97
N THR A 147 -32.08 -20.77 -20.07
CA THR A 147 -32.39 -19.58 -20.88
C THR A 147 -33.08 -19.96 -22.19
N ASP A 148 -34.23 -19.35 -22.46
CA ASP A 148 -35.04 -19.57 -23.68
C ASP A 148 -34.49 -18.86 -24.92
N ASN A 149 -33.61 -17.87 -24.73
CA ASN A 149 -32.99 -17.13 -25.83
C ASN A 149 -31.75 -17.89 -26.38
N PRO A 150 -31.75 -18.28 -27.67
CA PRO A 150 -30.67 -19.08 -28.28
C PRO A 150 -29.32 -18.35 -28.35
N GLU A 151 -29.31 -17.02 -28.53
CA GLU A 151 -28.07 -16.21 -28.53
C GLU A 151 -27.44 -16.18 -27.14
N VAL A 152 -28.26 -15.97 -26.10
CA VAL A 152 -27.81 -15.90 -24.70
C VAL A 152 -27.38 -17.29 -24.20
N LYS A 153 -28.08 -18.34 -24.62
CA LYS A 153 -27.69 -19.74 -24.37
C LYS A 153 -26.30 -20.05 -24.93
N LYS A 154 -26.04 -19.65 -26.17
CA LYS A 154 -24.72 -19.83 -26.81
C LYS A 154 -23.64 -19.01 -26.10
N LEU A 155 -23.96 -17.78 -25.69
CA LEU A 155 -23.04 -16.90 -24.95
C LEU A 155 -22.62 -17.52 -23.61
N TYR A 156 -23.56 -17.95 -22.78
CA TYR A 156 -23.25 -18.57 -21.48
C TYR A 156 -22.50 -19.90 -21.64
N ALA A 157 -22.86 -20.72 -22.63
CA ALA A 157 -22.13 -21.96 -22.92
C ALA A 157 -20.66 -21.70 -23.33
N MET A 158 -20.42 -20.65 -24.13
CA MET A 158 -19.06 -20.27 -24.53
C MET A 158 -18.24 -19.76 -23.35
N GLN A 159 -18.81 -18.89 -22.51
CA GLN A 159 -18.15 -18.37 -21.32
C GLN A 159 -17.85 -19.47 -20.29
N ALA A 160 -18.78 -20.42 -20.09
CA ALA A 160 -18.54 -21.57 -19.22
C ALA A 160 -17.36 -22.44 -19.73
N LEU A 161 -17.24 -22.62 -21.04
CA LEU A 161 -16.17 -23.39 -21.66
C LEU A 161 -14.81 -22.68 -21.55
N GLU A 162 -14.76 -21.37 -21.76
CA GLU A 162 -13.54 -20.57 -21.59
C GLU A 162 -13.07 -20.58 -20.13
N LEU A 163 -13.99 -20.38 -19.18
CA LEU A 163 -13.67 -20.44 -17.76
C LEU A 163 -13.20 -21.84 -17.34
N LYS A 164 -13.78 -22.90 -17.90
CA LYS A 164 -13.34 -24.29 -17.68
C LYS A 164 -11.91 -24.52 -18.15
N LYS A 165 -11.55 -24.06 -19.36
CA LYS A 165 -10.18 -24.17 -19.87
C LYS A 165 -9.17 -23.40 -19.00
N ALA A 166 -9.55 -22.21 -18.55
CA ALA A 166 -8.74 -21.43 -17.63
C ALA A 166 -8.57 -22.17 -16.30
N LEU A 167 -9.66 -22.71 -15.73
CA LEU A 167 -9.66 -23.52 -14.51
C LEU A 167 -8.74 -24.74 -14.63
N ASP A 168 -8.81 -25.50 -15.72
CA ASP A 168 -7.96 -26.68 -15.95
C ASP A 168 -6.46 -26.31 -15.98
N THR A 169 -6.14 -25.11 -16.45
CA THR A 169 -4.76 -24.60 -16.51
C THR A 169 -4.27 -24.13 -15.14
N ILE A 170 -5.11 -23.48 -14.35
CA ILE A 170 -4.72 -22.87 -13.07
C ILE A 170 -4.88 -23.81 -11.87
N LEU A 171 -5.78 -24.80 -11.94
CA LEU A 171 -6.05 -25.76 -10.84
C LEU A 171 -4.81 -26.47 -10.30
N PRO A 172 -3.82 -26.88 -11.10
CA PRO A 172 -2.56 -27.45 -10.60
C PRO A 172 -1.74 -26.48 -9.74
N TYR A 173 -1.91 -25.16 -9.95
CA TYR A 173 -1.18 -24.10 -9.24
C TYR A 173 -1.96 -23.51 -8.06
N LEU A 174 -3.22 -23.93 -7.88
CA LEU A 174 -4.12 -23.50 -6.80
C LEU A 174 -4.24 -24.54 -5.67
N LYS A 175 -3.42 -25.60 -5.68
CA LYS A 175 -3.31 -26.61 -4.61
C LYS A 175 -2.22 -26.26 -3.60
#